data_AF-A0A844FJ68-F1
#
_entry.id   AF-A0A844FJ68-F1
#
_cell.length_a   1.000
_cell.length_b   1.000
_cell.length_c   1.000
_cell.angle_alpha   90.00
_cell.angle_beta   90.00
_cell.angle_gamma   90.00
#
_symmetry.space_group_name_H-M   'P 1'
#
loop_
_entity.id
_entity.type
_entity.pdbx_description
1 polymer ?
#
loop_
_entity_poly.entity_id
_entity_poly.type
_entity_poly.pdbx_seq_one_letter_code
_entity_poly.pdbx_strand_id
1 'polypeptide(L)'
;MYKLKNNEELTRSDIKYFEKILWEEIGSKEEYVQTYGEQPLLKLVASITGMERAAAEKEFSKFLKDENLNSDQIDFVNSIVDYIVKNGSIEKQVLQEYPFNKNGGVINLFKDRMDVAKDIVAIIDKVNGRLIV
;
A
#
# COMPACT_ATOMS: atom_id res chain seq x y z
N MET A 1 2.57 -13.74 8.18
CA MET A 1 1.49 -12.73 8.06
C MET A 1 1.66 -11.52 8.97
N TYR A 2 2.00 -11.68 10.26
CA TYR A 2 2.16 -10.57 11.22
C TYR A 2 3.07 -9.42 10.73
N LYS A 3 4.23 -9.74 10.16
CA LYS A 3 5.19 -8.73 9.68
C LYS A 3 4.64 -7.86 8.56
N LEU A 4 4.02 -8.46 7.54
CA LEU A 4 3.37 -7.73 6.45
C LEU A 4 2.27 -6.79 6.97
N LYS A 5 1.46 -7.30 7.90
CA LYS A 5 0.41 -6.56 8.58
C LYS A 5 0.92 -5.34 9.32
N ASN A 6 2.08 -5.43 9.96
CA ASN A 6 2.65 -4.36 10.77
C ASN A 6 3.71 -3.52 10.04
N ASN A 7 3.83 -3.66 8.72
CA ASN A 7 4.86 -2.99 7.91
C ASN A 7 6.29 -3.24 8.42
N GLU A 8 6.56 -4.46 8.93
CA GLU A 8 7.88 -4.86 9.40
C GLU A 8 8.73 -5.47 8.28
N GLU A 9 10.05 -5.41 8.45
CA GLU A 9 11.00 -5.95 7.49
C GLU A 9 10.87 -7.49 7.37
N LEU A 10 10.85 -7.96 6.13
CA LEU A 10 10.77 -9.38 5.81
C LEU A 10 12.17 -9.97 5.64
N THR A 11 12.38 -11.13 6.23
CA THR A 11 13.61 -11.91 6.07
C THR A 11 13.44 -12.95 4.97
N ARG A 12 14.56 -13.50 4.47
CA ARG A 12 14.53 -14.63 3.51
C ARG A 12 13.74 -15.84 4.03
N SER A 13 13.77 -16.07 5.34
CA SER A 13 13.01 -17.16 5.96
C SER A 13 11.50 -16.90 5.91
N ASP A 14 11.07 -15.64 6.06
CA ASP A 14 9.66 -15.26 5.92
C ASP A 14 9.18 -15.49 4.48
N ILE A 15 10.01 -15.15 3.48
CA ILE A 15 9.70 -15.37 2.06
C ILE A 15 9.53 -16.87 1.79
N LYS A 16 10.52 -17.70 2.14
CA LYS A 16 10.45 -19.17 1.96
C LYS A 16 9.24 -19.80 2.66
N TYR A 17 8.84 -19.25 3.80
CA TYR A 17 7.63 -19.70 4.47
C TYR A 17 6.37 -19.41 3.64
N PHE A 18 6.25 -18.21 3.06
CA PHE A 18 5.14 -17.89 2.16
C PHE A 18 5.13 -18.75 0.90
N GLU A 19 6.30 -19.00 0.31
CA GLU A 19 6.47 -19.89 -0.84
C GLU A 19 5.89 -21.27 -0.56
N LYS A 20 6.33 -21.88 0.55
CA LYS A 20 5.86 -23.19 0.97
C LYS A 20 4.34 -23.22 1.18
N ILE A 21 3.80 -22.26 1.93
CA ILE A 21 2.36 -22.21 2.20
C ILE A 21 1.58 -22.11 0.90
N LEU A 22 1.91 -21.11 0.05
CA LEU A 22 1.15 -20.81 -1.16
C LEU A 22 1.29 -21.88 -2.26
N TRP A 23 2.46 -22.46 -2.43
CA TRP A 23 2.74 -23.34 -3.58
C TRP A 23 2.81 -24.83 -3.25
N GLU A 24 2.78 -25.21 -1.97
CA GLU A 24 2.79 -26.62 -1.56
C GLU A 24 1.58 -27.00 -0.71
N GLU A 25 1.03 -26.09 0.10
CA GLU A 25 -0.04 -26.43 1.05
C GLU A 25 -1.45 -26.05 0.58
N ILE A 26 -1.62 -24.88 -0.07
CA ILE A 26 -2.95 -24.37 -0.46
C ILE A 26 -3.19 -24.32 -1.96
N GLY A 27 -2.16 -24.49 -2.77
CA GLY A 27 -2.24 -24.48 -4.23
C GLY A 27 -0.87 -24.61 -4.86
N SER A 28 -0.79 -24.36 -6.16
CA SER A 28 0.44 -24.33 -6.96
C SER A 28 0.71 -22.92 -7.49
N LYS A 29 1.98 -22.61 -7.80
CA LYS A 29 2.35 -21.31 -8.38
C LYS A 29 1.55 -21.01 -9.66
N GLU A 30 1.30 -22.02 -10.48
CA GLU A 30 0.58 -21.92 -11.74
C GLU A 30 -0.88 -21.48 -11.53
N GLU A 31 -1.58 -22.04 -10.54
CA GLU A 31 -2.97 -21.67 -10.22
C GLU A 31 -3.08 -20.21 -9.76
N TYR A 32 -2.09 -19.74 -8.99
CA TYR A 32 -2.02 -18.33 -8.59
C TYR A 32 -1.75 -17.41 -9.77
N VAL A 33 -0.84 -17.78 -10.68
CA VAL A 33 -0.58 -16.98 -11.89
C VAL A 33 -1.80 -16.92 -12.81
N GLN A 34 -2.56 -18.01 -12.93
CA GLN A 34 -3.82 -18.00 -13.69
C GLN A 34 -4.88 -17.08 -13.07
N THR A 35 -4.94 -17.00 -11.75
CA THR A 35 -5.97 -16.22 -11.03
C THR A 35 -5.61 -14.73 -10.90
N TYR A 36 -4.35 -14.43 -10.56
CA TYR A 36 -3.89 -13.09 -10.20
C TYR A 36 -2.93 -12.46 -11.22
N GLY A 37 -2.56 -13.21 -12.27
CA GLY A 37 -1.52 -12.84 -13.22
C GLY A 37 -0.11 -13.02 -12.66
N GLU A 38 0.90 -12.67 -13.45
CA GLU A 38 2.27 -12.61 -12.96
C GLU A 38 2.44 -11.42 -12.01
N GLN A 39 2.62 -11.72 -10.71
CA GLN A 39 2.92 -10.73 -9.68
C GLN A 39 4.04 -11.23 -8.75
N PRO A 40 4.85 -10.32 -8.17
CA PRO A 40 5.78 -10.69 -7.10
C PRO A 40 5.04 -11.36 -5.94
N LEU A 41 5.60 -12.44 -5.40
CA LEU A 41 5.00 -13.23 -4.32
C LEU A 41 4.51 -12.36 -3.16
N LEU A 42 5.36 -11.45 -2.69
CA LEU A 42 5.04 -10.62 -1.54
C LEU A 42 3.89 -9.64 -1.82
N LYS A 43 3.76 -9.17 -3.06
CA LYS A 43 2.63 -8.32 -3.48
C LYS A 43 1.32 -9.10 -3.46
N LEU A 44 1.33 -10.35 -3.91
CA LEU A 44 0.18 -11.25 -3.81
C LEU A 44 -0.18 -11.55 -2.36
N VAL A 45 0.80 -11.88 -1.51
CA VAL A 45 0.55 -12.13 -0.08
C VAL A 45 -0.02 -10.87 0.58
N ALA A 46 0.51 -9.70 0.27
CA ALA A 46 0.03 -8.42 0.81
C ALA A 46 -1.39 -8.08 0.34
N SER A 47 -1.75 -8.35 -0.92
CA SER A 47 -3.11 -8.10 -1.44
C SER A 47 -4.17 -8.97 -0.78
N ILE A 48 -3.80 -10.18 -0.35
CA ILE A 48 -4.68 -11.08 0.42
C ILE A 48 -4.75 -10.65 1.89
N THR A 49 -3.62 -10.22 2.46
CA THR A 49 -3.48 -10.02 3.91
C THR A 49 -3.92 -8.63 4.38
N GLY A 50 -3.74 -7.61 3.53
CA GLY A 50 -3.89 -6.21 3.94
C GLY A 50 -2.77 -5.72 4.85
N MET A 51 -3.01 -4.57 5.48
CA MET A 51 -2.15 -3.96 6.51
C MET A 51 -2.99 -3.59 7.74
N GLU A 52 -2.41 -3.66 8.93
CA GLU A 52 -3.06 -3.14 10.13
C GLU A 52 -3.19 -1.62 10.05
N ARG A 53 -4.36 -1.10 10.42
CA ARG A 53 -4.66 0.33 10.36
C ARG A 53 -3.63 1.18 11.11
N ALA A 54 -3.28 0.77 12.32
CA ALA A 54 -2.30 1.49 13.13
C ALA A 54 -0.92 1.56 12.46
N ALA A 55 -0.52 0.51 11.73
CA ALA A 55 0.75 0.51 10.99
C ALA A 55 0.70 1.45 9.78
N ALA A 56 -0.40 1.46 9.02
CA ALA A 56 -0.60 2.38 7.92
C ALA A 56 -0.65 3.85 8.40
N GLU A 57 -1.46 4.14 9.42
CA GLU A 57 -1.57 5.48 10.01
C GLU A 57 -0.24 5.99 10.56
N LYS A 58 0.60 5.10 11.11
CA LYS A 58 1.94 5.47 11.58
C LYS A 58 2.81 6.02 10.45
N GLU A 59 2.80 5.39 9.28
CA GLU A 59 3.57 5.84 8.10
C GLU A 59 3.08 7.20 7.58
N PHE A 60 1.76 7.46 7.64
CA PHE A 60 1.15 8.70 7.16
C PHE A 60 0.91 9.75 8.27
N SER A 61 1.37 9.48 9.50
CA SER A 61 1.06 10.29 10.68
C SER A 61 1.49 11.75 10.58
N LYS A 62 2.57 12.04 9.83
CA LYS A 62 3.01 13.40 9.51
C LYS A 62 1.90 14.22 8.86
N PHE A 63 1.17 13.64 7.90
CA PHE A 63 0.13 14.34 7.15
C PHE A 63 -1.20 14.34 7.88
N LEU A 64 -1.56 13.22 8.52
CA LEU A 64 -2.82 13.09 9.27
C LEU A 64 -2.92 14.07 10.45
N LYS A 65 -1.79 14.59 10.92
CA LYS A 65 -1.70 15.55 12.03
C LYS A 65 -1.22 16.95 11.60
N ASP A 66 -1.06 17.19 10.30
CA ASP A 66 -0.60 18.48 9.80
C ASP A 66 -1.77 19.47 9.75
N GLU A 67 -1.77 20.43 10.68
CA GLU A 67 -2.78 21.49 10.77
C GLU A 67 -2.80 22.42 9.55
N ASN A 68 -1.77 22.36 8.69
CA ASN A 68 -1.73 23.14 7.45
C ASN A 68 -2.44 22.45 6.27
N LEU A 69 -2.89 21.20 6.43
CA LEU A 69 -3.69 20.51 5.42
C LEU A 69 -5.18 20.79 5.63
N ASN A 70 -5.88 21.01 4.52
CA ASN A 70 -7.33 21.16 4.56
C ASN A 70 -8.04 19.79 4.62
N SER A 71 -9.34 19.81 4.88
CA SER A 71 -10.14 18.58 5.01
C SER A 71 -10.07 17.68 3.78
N ASP A 72 -10.10 18.23 2.56
CA ASP A 72 -10.02 17.43 1.33
C ASP A 72 -8.65 16.72 1.20
N GLN A 73 -7.57 17.36 1.63
CA GLN A 73 -6.22 16.79 1.63
C GLN A 73 -6.06 15.71 2.69
N ILE A 74 -6.64 15.91 3.88
CA ILE A 74 -6.67 14.91 4.95
C ILE A 74 -7.50 13.69 4.53
N ASP A 75 -8.67 13.90 3.93
CA ASP A 75 -9.54 12.82 3.42
C ASP A 75 -8.85 12.01 2.32
N PHE A 76 -8.05 12.66 1.48
CA PHE A 76 -7.23 11.97 0.49
C PHE A 76 -6.17 11.07 1.15
N VAL A 77 -5.47 11.55 2.20
CA VAL A 77 -4.50 10.72 2.94
C VAL A 77 -5.20 9.57 3.66
N ASN A 78 -6.37 9.81 4.28
CA ASN A 78 -7.18 8.74 4.88
C ASN A 78 -7.60 7.70 3.85
N SER A 79 -7.97 8.12 2.64
CA SER A 79 -8.32 7.20 1.55
C SER A 79 -7.13 6.31 1.16
N ILE A 80 -5.90 6.84 1.19
CA ILE A 80 -4.69 6.05 0.95
C ILE A 80 -4.50 5.02 2.05
N VAL A 81 -4.63 5.44 3.31
CA VAL A 81 -4.54 4.56 4.48
C VAL A 81 -5.55 3.43 4.38
N ASP A 82 -6.82 3.75 4.12
CA ASP A 82 -7.90 2.77 3.97
C ASP A 82 -7.62 1.77 2.84
N TYR A 83 -7.10 2.26 1.71
CA TYR A 83 -6.74 1.42 0.59
C TYR A 83 -5.60 0.46 0.95
N ILE A 84 -4.54 0.94 1.60
CA ILE A 84 -3.40 0.10 2.02
C ILE A 84 -3.83 -0.89 3.10
N VAL A 85 -4.71 -0.51 4.02
CA VAL A 85 -5.26 -1.41 5.03
C VAL A 85 -5.95 -2.60 4.37
N LYS A 86 -6.73 -2.34 3.32
CA LYS A 86 -7.46 -3.41 2.61
C LYS A 86 -6.57 -4.21 1.66
N ASN A 87 -5.65 -3.57 0.93
CA ASN A 87 -4.93 -4.17 -0.19
C ASN A 87 -3.43 -4.42 0.09
N GLY A 88 -2.94 -4.06 1.26
CA GLY A 88 -1.54 -4.20 1.69
C GLY A 88 -0.56 -3.24 1.00
N SER A 89 -0.94 -2.64 -0.12
CA SER A 89 -0.15 -1.71 -0.92
C SER A 89 -1.06 -0.85 -1.79
N ILE A 90 -0.51 0.17 -2.46
CA ILE A 90 -1.25 0.99 -3.43
C ILE A 90 -0.36 1.33 -4.62
N GLU A 91 -0.82 1.05 -5.84
CA GLU A 91 -0.12 1.44 -7.06
C GLU A 91 -0.37 2.92 -7.37
N LYS A 92 0.64 3.63 -7.89
CA LYS A 92 0.52 5.07 -8.18
C LYS A 92 -0.59 5.39 -9.18
N GLN A 93 -0.86 4.47 -10.09
CA GLN A 93 -1.94 4.57 -11.08
C GLN A 93 -3.32 4.68 -10.40
N VAL A 94 -3.52 4.00 -9.26
CA VAL A 94 -4.77 4.05 -8.50
C VAL A 94 -5.08 5.47 -8.02
N LEU A 95 -4.05 6.30 -7.77
CA LEU A 95 -4.25 7.70 -7.37
C LEU A 95 -4.85 8.57 -8.49
N GLN A 96 -4.89 8.08 -9.74
CA GLN A 96 -5.54 8.73 -10.88
C GLN A 96 -7.00 8.28 -11.07
N GLU A 97 -7.45 7.30 -10.28
CA GLU A 97 -8.77 6.70 -10.37
C GLU A 97 -9.68 7.17 -9.22
N TYR A 98 -10.98 6.90 -9.33
CA TYR A 98 -11.91 7.19 -8.24
C TYR A 98 -11.66 6.24 -7.04
N PRO A 99 -11.71 6.71 -5.78
CA PRO A 99 -12.13 8.04 -5.31
C PRO A 99 -11.02 9.10 -5.27
N PHE A 100 -9.77 8.72 -5.52
CA PHE A 100 -8.60 9.61 -5.41
C PHE A 100 -8.62 10.78 -6.38
N ASN A 101 -9.28 10.63 -7.52
CA ASN A 101 -9.42 11.67 -8.54
C ASN A 101 -10.63 12.60 -8.39
N LYS A 102 -11.48 12.40 -7.37
CA LYS A 102 -12.77 13.10 -7.19
C LYS A 102 -12.66 14.64 -7.26
N ASN A 103 -11.57 15.21 -6.76
CA ASN A 103 -11.32 16.65 -6.72
C ASN A 103 -10.33 17.12 -7.80
N GLY A 104 -10.30 16.46 -8.97
CA GLY A 104 -9.32 16.75 -10.03
C GLY A 104 -7.96 16.08 -9.82
N GLY A 105 -7.91 15.04 -8.98
CA GLY A 105 -6.69 14.28 -8.68
C GLY A 105 -5.70 14.99 -7.78
N VAL A 106 -4.62 14.26 -7.48
CA VAL A 106 -3.54 14.71 -6.59
C VAL A 106 -2.96 16.07 -7.00
N ILE A 107 -2.85 16.31 -8.31
CA ILE A 107 -2.27 17.55 -8.86
C ILE A 107 -3.14 18.75 -8.49
N ASN A 108 -4.46 18.67 -8.68
CA ASN A 108 -5.34 19.78 -8.37
C ASN A 108 -5.50 19.96 -6.85
N LEU A 109 -5.59 18.85 -6.11
CA LEU A 109 -5.76 18.85 -4.66
C LEU A 109 -4.56 19.47 -3.92
N PHE A 110 -3.35 19.30 -4.46
CA PHE A 110 -2.11 19.80 -3.88
C PHE A 110 -1.43 20.87 -4.76
N LYS A 111 -2.18 21.57 -5.62
CA LYS A 111 -1.63 22.54 -6.61
C LYS A 111 -0.68 23.59 -5.99
N ASP A 112 -0.99 24.06 -4.78
CA ASP A 112 -0.22 25.08 -4.06
C ASP A 112 0.80 24.46 -3.08
N ARG A 113 0.82 23.13 -2.96
CA ARG A 113 1.60 22.33 -1.99
C ARG A 113 2.12 21.03 -2.62
N MET A 114 2.70 21.13 -3.80
CA MET A 114 3.20 19.98 -4.56
C MET A 114 4.36 19.25 -3.85
N ASP A 115 5.04 19.92 -2.92
CA ASP A 115 5.99 19.33 -1.98
C ASP A 115 5.33 18.25 -1.11
N VAL A 116 4.14 18.53 -0.57
CA VAL A 116 3.38 17.57 0.26
C VAL A 116 2.95 16.36 -0.57
N ALA A 117 2.46 16.57 -1.79
CA ALA A 117 2.08 15.47 -2.67
C ALA A 117 3.27 14.54 -2.97
N LYS A 118 4.46 15.10 -3.20
CA LYS A 118 5.69 14.32 -3.41
C LYS A 118 6.07 13.52 -2.16
N ASP A 119 5.98 14.12 -0.98
CA ASP A 119 6.25 13.42 0.27
C ASP A 119 5.28 12.24 0.49
N ILE A 120 3.98 12.42 0.21
CA ILE A 120 2.98 11.35 0.29
C ILE A 120 3.35 10.19 -0.64
N VAL A 121 3.70 10.49 -1.90
CA VAL A 121 4.12 9.47 -2.87
C VAL A 121 5.40 8.77 -2.42
N ALA A 122 6.34 9.48 -1.80
CA ALA A 122 7.56 8.87 -1.26
C ALA A 122 7.26 7.86 -0.12
N ILE A 123 6.26 8.13 0.72
CA ILE A 123 5.80 7.16 1.72
C ILE A 123 5.16 5.94 1.06
N ILE A 124 4.35 6.13 0.00
CA ILE A 124 3.81 5.01 -0.79
C ILE A 124 4.94 4.15 -1.36
N ASP A 125 5.97 4.78 -1.94
CA ASP A 125 7.13 4.06 -2.49
C ASP A 125 7.88 3.27 -1.41
N LYS A 126 8.08 3.87 -0.23
CA LYS A 126 8.70 3.18 0.92
C LYS A 126 7.88 1.97 1.36
N VAL A 127 6.55 2.13 1.49
CA VAL A 127 5.62 1.06 1.85
C VAL A 127 5.68 -0.05 0.80
N ASN A 128 5.55 0.26 -0.49
CA ASN A 128 5.55 -0.74 -1.56
C ASN A 128 6.91 -1.41 -1.75
N GLY A 129 8.01 -0.71 -1.48
CA GLY A 129 9.38 -1.20 -1.67
C GLY A 129 9.67 -2.50 -0.91
N ARG A 130 8.98 -2.74 0.21
CA ARG A 130 9.12 -4.00 0.98
C ARG A 130 8.60 -5.24 0.26
N LEU A 131 7.89 -5.08 -0.87
CA LEU A 131 7.24 -6.16 -1.61
C LEU A 131 8.01 -6.56 -2.88
N ILE A 132 9.13 -5.90 -3.18
CA ILE A 132 9.93 -6.08 -4.42
C ILE A 132 11.13 -7.04 -4.18
N VAL A 133 11.19 -7.68 -3.00
CA VAL A 133 12.31 -8.54 -2.56
C VAL A 133 12.48 -9.78 -3.43
#